data_AF-A0A7D4TMP8-F1
#
_entry.id   AF-A0A7D4TMP8-F1
#
_cell.length_a   1.000
_cell.length_b   1.000
_cell.length_c   1.000
_cell.angle_alpha   90.00
_cell.angle_beta   90.00
_cell.angle_gamma   90.00
#
_symmetry.space_group_name_H-M   'P 1'
#
loop_
_entity.id
_entity.type
_entity.pdbx_description
1 polymer ?
#
loop_
_entity_poly.entity_id
_entity_poly.type
_entity_poly.pdbx_seq_one_letter_code
_entity_poly.pdbx_strand_id
1 'polypeptide(L)'
;MPNIPFVVKVVCRGTAQQPHPKRRLARYQRVEGVWQRADRNGTDMFVSAGPEGIQMEARPVFACTCGRRVRIDPDIVQHMVQQAANEGQYLTV
;
A
#
# COMPACT_ATOMS: atom_id res chain seq x y z
N MET A 1 -26.71 12.23 -3.00
CA MET A 1 -25.83 11.38 -3.83
C MET A 1 -25.23 10.33 -2.92
N PRO A 2 -25.26 9.04 -3.26
CA PRO A 2 -24.63 8.02 -2.42
C PRO A 2 -23.15 8.36 -2.30
N ASN A 3 -22.68 8.46 -1.07
CA ASN A 3 -21.30 8.81 -0.73
C ASN A 3 -20.44 7.59 -1.07
N ILE A 4 -20.14 7.39 -2.36
CA ILE A 4 -19.30 6.27 -2.80
C ILE A 4 -17.95 6.51 -2.13
N PRO A 5 -17.49 5.64 -1.23
CA PRO A 5 -16.19 5.83 -0.59
C PRO A 5 -15.15 5.92 -1.69
N PHE A 6 -14.38 7.01 -1.72
CA PHE A 6 -13.28 7.14 -2.68
C PHE A 6 -12.29 6.00 -2.41
N VAL A 7 -12.02 5.20 -3.44
CA VAL A 7 -11.15 4.03 -3.35
C VAL A 7 -9.94 4.20 -4.25
N VAL A 8 -8.74 4.22 -3.66
CA VAL A 8 -7.47 4.17 -4.39
C VAL A 8 -6.95 2.74 -4.41
N LYS A 9 -6.65 2.20 -5.59
CA LYS A 9 -6.06 0.87 -5.75
C LYS A 9 -4.57 1.01 -5.96
N VAL A 10 -3.78 0.23 -5.23
CA VAL A 10 -2.33 0.13 -5.44
C VAL A 10 -2.04 -1.10 -6.28
N VAL A 11 -1.24 -0.93 -7.33
CA VAL A 11 -1.03 -1.97 -8.36
C VAL A 11 0.44 -2.15 -8.69
N CYS A 12 0.84 -3.38 -9.01
CA CYS A 12 2.15 -3.70 -9.58
C CYS A 12 1.97 -4.22 -11.01
N ARG A 13 2.86 -3.78 -11.91
CA ARG A 13 2.86 -4.14 -13.34
C ARG A 13 3.97 -5.14 -13.73
N GLY A 14 4.56 -5.81 -12.74
CA GLY A 14 5.73 -6.65 -12.94
C GLY A 14 7.01 -5.85 -13.10
N THR A 15 8.13 -6.55 -13.16
CA THR A 15 9.45 -5.98 -13.41
C THR A 15 10.01 -6.54 -14.72
N ALA A 16 11.09 -5.95 -15.22
CA ALA A 16 11.79 -6.49 -16.39
C ALA A 16 12.32 -7.92 -16.11
N GLN A 17 12.76 -8.19 -14.88
CA GLN A 17 13.27 -9.51 -14.48
C GLN A 17 12.16 -10.53 -14.21
N GLN A 18 10.97 -10.10 -13.79
CA GLN A 18 9.81 -10.96 -13.50
C GLN A 18 8.51 -10.30 -14.00
N PRO A 19 8.20 -10.43 -15.30
CA PRO A 19 7.01 -9.81 -15.90
C PRO A 19 5.72 -10.54 -15.49
N HIS A 20 4.64 -9.78 -15.29
CA HIS A 20 3.29 -10.31 -15.11
C HIS A 20 2.22 -9.24 -15.40
N PRO A 21 0.96 -9.65 -15.68
CA PRO A 21 -0.14 -8.70 -15.82
C PRO A 21 -0.35 -7.85 -14.56
N LYS A 22 -1.00 -6.68 -14.73
CA LYS A 22 -1.33 -5.74 -13.65
C LYS A 22 -2.04 -6.47 -12.49
N ARG A 23 -1.43 -6.44 -11.29
CA ARG A 23 -1.97 -7.04 -10.07
C ARG A 23 -2.27 -5.97 -9.04
N ARG A 24 -3.42 -6.07 -8.37
CA ARG A 24 -3.77 -5.21 -7.23
C ARG A 24 -3.09 -5.72 -5.97
N LEU A 25 -2.37 -4.84 -5.28
CA LEU A 25 -1.63 -5.15 -4.05
C LEU A 25 -2.30 -4.59 -2.80
N ALA A 26 -3.01 -3.46 -2.93
CA ALA A 26 -3.74 -2.85 -1.84
C ALA A 26 -4.98 -2.10 -2.33
N ARG A 27 -5.88 -1.81 -1.40
CA ARG A 27 -7.01 -0.91 -1.57
C ARG A 27 -7.04 0.06 -0.39
N TYR A 28 -7.07 1.36 -0.66
CA TYR A 28 -7.29 2.39 0.34
C TYR A 28 -8.67 3.00 0.17
N GLN A 29 -9.32 3.31 1.29
CA GLN A 29 -10.58 4.04 1.34
C GLN A 29 -10.45 5.20 2.30
N ARG A 30 -11.16 6.29 2.03
CA ARG A 30 -11.16 7.45 2.93
C ARG A 30 -12.19 7.26 4.04
N VAL A 31 -11.74 7.24 5.30
CA VAL A 31 -12.58 7.11 6.51
C VAL A 31 -12.23 8.29 7.43
N GLU A 32 -13.22 9.10 7.78
CA GLU A 32 -13.05 10.25 8.68
C GLU A 32 -11.89 11.20 8.28
N GLY A 33 -11.66 11.34 6.97
CA GLY A 33 -10.62 12.21 6.42
C GLY A 33 -9.26 11.54 6.18
N VAL A 34 -9.02 10.35 6.73
CA VAL A 34 -7.74 9.60 6.66
C VAL A 34 -7.85 8.44 5.67
N TRP A 35 -6.77 8.10 4.95
CA TRP A 35 -6.75 6.91 4.09
C TRP A 35 -6.46 5.66 4.91
N GLN A 36 -7.40 4.73 4.91
CA GLN A 36 -7.26 3.44 5.59
C GLN A 36 -7.20 2.30 4.58
N ARG A 37 -6.35 1.30 4.86
CA ARG A 37 -6.25 0.12 4.01
C ARG A 37 -7.49 -0.76 4.20
N ALA A 38 -8.28 -0.88 3.14
CA ALA A 38 -9.59 -1.52 3.10
C ALA A 38 -9.56 -3.02 2.75
N ASP A 39 -8.38 -3.59 2.53
CA ASP A 39 -8.20 -5.00 2.15
C ASP A 39 -7.33 -5.81 3.13
N ARG A 40 -7.05 -5.24 4.32
CA ARG A 40 -6.26 -5.90 5.35
C ARG A 40 -6.99 -5.86 6.69
N ASN A 41 -6.97 -6.99 7.42
CA ASN A 41 -7.19 -7.02 8.86
C ASN A 41 -5.82 -6.91 9.55
N GLY A 42 -5.56 -5.82 10.27
CA GLY A 42 -4.33 -5.62 11.06
C GLY A 42 -3.50 -4.38 10.69
N THR A 43 -2.49 -4.09 11.52
CA THR A 43 -1.66 -2.87 11.42
C THR A 43 -0.59 -2.95 10.33
N ASP A 44 -0.11 -1.79 9.86
CA ASP A 44 0.97 -1.68 8.87
C ASP A 44 2.38 -1.89 9.47
N MET A 45 2.46 -2.30 10.74
CA MET A 45 3.70 -2.61 11.44
C MET A 45 3.85 -4.14 11.63
N PHE A 46 5.09 -4.62 11.70
CA PHE A 46 5.41 -5.94 12.21
C PHE A 46 6.55 -5.86 13.19
N VAL A 47 6.55 -6.82 14.11
CA VAL A 47 7.64 -7.01 15.05
C VAL A 47 8.61 -8.01 14.41
N SER A 48 9.85 -7.59 14.22
CA SER A 48 10.98 -8.45 13.84
C SER A 48 11.88 -8.64 15.05
N ALA A 49 12.48 -9.83 15.18
CA ALA A 49 13.54 -10.08 16.13
C ALA A 49 14.87 -10.09 15.35
N GLY A 50 15.72 -9.10 15.61
CA GLY A 50 17.06 -8.99 15.05
C GLY A 50 18.14 -9.26 16.08
N PRO A 51 19.41 -9.29 15.67
CA PRO A 51 20.56 -9.44 16.58
C PRO A 51 20.65 -8.31 17.62
N GLU A 52 20.04 -7.16 17.37
CA GLU A 52 19.97 -6.02 18.31
C GLU A 52 18.67 -6.00 19.15
N GLY A 53 17.87 -7.07 19.09
CA GLY A 53 16.63 -7.21 19.86
C GLY A 53 15.36 -7.10 19.01
N ILE A 54 14.26 -6.84 19.70
CA ILE A 54 12.93 -6.74 19.09
C ILE A 54 12.78 -5.35 18.45
N GLN A 55 12.60 -5.30 17.14
CA GLN A 55 12.38 -4.07 16.39
C GLN A 55 10.95 -4.04 15.83
N MET A 56 10.31 -2.88 15.94
CA MET A 56 9.08 -2.61 15.18
C MET A 56 9.47 -2.06 13.82
N GLU A 57 9.22 -2.85 12.78
CA GLU A 57 9.44 -2.45 11.39
C GLU A 57 8.10 -2.17 10.71
N ALA A 58 8.09 -1.20 9.80
CA ALA A 58 6.98 -1.05 8.86
C ALA A 58 6.93 -2.31 7.97
N ARG A 59 5.77 -3.00 7.93
CA ARG A 59 5.58 -4.10 6.97
C ARG A 59 5.80 -3.54 5.57
N PRO A 60 6.35 -4.33 4.62
CA PRO A 60 6.27 -3.94 3.22
C PRO A 60 4.81 -3.65 2.91
N VAL A 61 4.52 -2.38 2.64
CA VAL A 61 3.17 -1.86 2.40
C VAL A 61 2.59 -2.59 1.20
N PHE A 62 3.45 -2.86 0.21
CA PHE A 62 3.12 -3.61 -0.99
C PHE A 62 4.14 -4.73 -1.22
N ALA A 63 3.68 -5.97 -1.23
CA ALA A 63 4.48 -7.13 -1.61
C ALA A 63 3.84 -7.77 -2.84
N CYS A 64 4.62 -7.88 -3.91
CA CYS A 64 4.24 -8.63 -5.08
C CYS A 64 5.05 -9.93 -5.18
N THR A 65 4.46 -10.94 -5.80
CA THR A 65 5.13 -12.23 -6.05
C THR A 65 6.27 -12.11 -7.07
N CYS A 66 6.39 -10.99 -7.79
CA CYS A 66 7.54 -10.70 -8.65
C CYS A 66 8.82 -10.30 -7.90
N GLY A 67 8.84 -10.52 -6.58
CA GLY A 67 9.93 -10.12 -5.71
C GLY A 67 9.90 -8.65 -5.30
N ARG A 68 9.07 -7.80 -5.92
CA ARG A 68 8.96 -6.38 -5.55
C ARG A 68 8.31 -6.24 -4.16
N ARG A 69 9.12 -5.82 -3.19
CA ARG A 69 8.71 -5.53 -1.81
C ARG A 69 8.98 -4.07 -1.52
N VAL A 70 7.94 -3.27 -1.55
CA VAL A 70 8.02 -1.83 -1.33
C VAL A 70 7.72 -1.56 0.14
N ARG A 71 8.76 -1.16 0.87
CA ARG A 71 8.66 -0.65 2.24
C ARG A 71 8.61 0.87 2.13
N ILE A 72 7.46 1.45 2.41
CA ILE A 72 7.25 2.90 2.44
C ILE A 72 6.73 3.25 3.81
N ASP A 73 7.16 4.39 4.33
CA ASP A 73 6.63 4.93 5.58
C ASP A 73 5.11 5.20 5.46
N PRO A 74 4.30 4.87 6.48
CA PRO A 74 2.86 5.10 6.46
C PRO A 74 2.45 6.53 6.07
N ASP A 75 3.18 7.55 6.52
CA ASP A 75 2.85 8.96 6.23
C ASP A 75 3.12 9.29 4.76
N ILE A 76 4.19 8.74 4.19
CA ILE A 76 4.48 8.87 2.76
C ILE A 76 3.39 8.17 1.93
N VAL A 77 2.89 7.01 2.39
CA VAL A 77 1.77 6.32 1.73
C VAL A 77 0.51 7.18 1.72
N GLN A 78 0.18 7.87 2.83
CA GLN A 78 -0.95 8.80 2.88
C GLN A 78 -0.85 9.87 1.79
N HIS A 79 0.32 10.49 1.65
CA HIS A 79 0.56 11.51 0.62
C HIS A 79 0.42 10.95 -0.79
N MET A 80 1.03 9.80 -1.07
CA MET A 80 0.95 9.15 -2.39
C MET A 80 -0.48 8.75 -2.77
N VAL A 81 -1.24 8.23 -1.80
CA VAL A 81 -2.65 7.86 -2.00
C VAL A 81 -3.51 9.11 -2.20
N GLN A 82 -3.27 10.18 -1.44
CA GLN A 82 -3.97 11.44 -1.62
C GLN A 82 -3.70 12.06 -3.01
N GLN A 83 -2.46 12.02 -3.48
CA GLN A 83 -2.11 12.51 -4.82
C GLN A 83 -2.82 11.68 -5.91
N ALA A 84 -2.75 10.35 -5.82
CA ALA A 84 -3.45 9.47 -6.76
C ALA A 84 -4.97 9.72 -6.76
N ALA A 85 -5.57 10.00 -5.60
CA ALA A 85 -6.98 10.35 -5.49
C ALA A 85 -7.31 11.69 -6.19
N ASN A 86 -6.46 12.71 -6.01
CA ASN A 86 -6.63 14.02 -6.65
C ASN A 86 -6.53 13.92 -8.18
N GLU A 87 -5.66 13.04 -8.69
CA GLU A 87 -5.46 12.81 -10.12
C GLU A 87 -6.50 11.84 -10.72
N GLY A 88 -7.35 11.21 -9.89
CA GLY A 88 -8.29 10.17 -10.33
C GLY A 88 -7.61 8.90 -10.83
N GLN A 89 -6.38 8.63 -10.37
CA GLN A 89 -5.52 7.54 -10.85
C GLN A 89 -5.32 6.41 -9.82
N TYR A 90 -4.63 5.36 -10.26
CA TYR A 90 -4.14 4.28 -9.40
C TYR A 90 -2.72 4.60 -8.93
N LEU A 91 -2.40 4.27 -7.68
CA LEU A 91 -1.01 4.27 -7.23
C LEU A 91 -0.29 3.05 -7.85
N THR A 92 0.75 3.27 -8.64
CA THR A 92 1.55 2.19 -9.24
C THR A 92 2.87 2.05 -8.49
N VAL A 93 3.23 0.81 -8.12
CA VAL A 93 4.46 0.48 -7.41
C VAL A 93 5.27 -0.58 -8.13
#